data_AF-A0AAW2U1W0-F1
#
_entry.id   AF-A0AAW2U1W0-F1
#
_cell.length_a   1.000
_cell.length_b   1.000
_cell.length_c   1.000
_cell.angle_alpha   90.00
_cell.angle_beta   90.00
_cell.angle_gamma   90.00
#
_symmetry.space_group_name_H-M   'P 1'
#
loop_
_entity.id
_entity.type
_entity.pdbx_description
1 polymer ?
#
loop_
_entity_poly.entity_id
_entity_poly.type
_entity_poly.pdbx_seq_one_letter_code
_entity_poly.pdbx_strand_id
1 'polypeptide(L)'
;MKRHFGRKKDKIIQAEVNKLVAAGHIEEIQFSEWLSNAVLVPKPGGKWRMCIDFRDPNKVCPKDFYSLPRIGQLVDSTSGCELLSMMDASKGYHQIMLAPEDRKRVSFITYAGTFCYVTMPFGLKNA
;
A
#
# COMPACT_ATOMS: atom_id res chain seq x y z
N MET A 1 -10.23 -3.39 16.94
CA MET A 1 -9.95 -2.61 18.16
C MET A 1 -9.04 -1.44 17.78
N LYS A 2 -9.44 -0.18 18.04
CA LYS A 2 -8.60 0.99 17.73
C LYS A 2 -7.32 0.95 18.57
N ARG A 3 -6.15 0.94 17.93
CA ARG A 3 -4.85 0.92 18.61
C ARG A 3 -4.34 2.34 18.83
N HIS A 4 -3.98 2.64 20.08
CA HIS A 4 -3.34 3.90 20.46
C HIS A 4 -1.85 3.63 20.62
N PHE A 5 -1.00 4.38 19.91
CA PHE A 5 0.45 4.19 19.95
C PHE A 5 1.16 5.24 20.83
N GLY A 6 0.39 6.15 21.43
CA GLY A 6 0.85 7.25 22.26
C GLY A 6 1.02 8.52 21.43
N ARG A 7 0.79 9.68 22.07
CA ARG A 7 0.61 11.00 21.40
C ARG A 7 1.60 11.32 20.29
N LYS A 8 2.90 10.99 20.45
CA LYS A 8 3.92 11.23 19.42
C LYS A 8 3.68 10.38 18.17
N LYS A 9 3.38 9.10 18.35
CA LYS A 9 3.15 8.13 17.27
C LYS A 9 1.79 8.34 16.61
N ASP A 10 0.79 8.73 17.38
CA ASP A 10 -0.52 9.08 16.83
C ASP A 10 -0.41 10.29 15.89
N LYS A 11 0.32 11.35 16.29
CA LYS A 11 0.59 12.48 15.38
C LYS A 11 1.24 12.07 14.06
N ILE A 12 2.11 11.06 14.06
CA ILE A 12 2.73 10.53 12.83
C ILE A 12 1.68 9.85 11.96
N ILE A 13 0.81 9.03 12.55
CA ILE A 13 -0.28 8.36 11.84
C ILE A 13 -1.21 9.40 11.20
N GLN A 14 -1.62 10.43 11.93
CA GLN A 14 -2.50 11.48 11.38
C GLN A 14 -1.85 12.26 10.25
N ALA A 15 -0.56 12.61 10.39
CA ALA A 15 0.16 13.30 9.33
C ALA A 15 0.19 12.47 8.05
N GLU A 16 0.42 11.15 8.17
CA GLU A 16 0.44 10.26 7.01
C GLU A 16 -0.97 10.05 6.42
N VAL A 17 -2.00 9.88 7.24
CA VAL A 17 -3.40 9.80 6.80
C VAL A 17 -3.80 11.06 6.04
N ASN A 18 -3.55 12.25 6.58
CA ASN A 18 -3.88 13.51 5.93
C ASN A 18 -3.19 13.65 4.56
N LYS A 19 -1.94 13.20 4.47
CA LYS A 19 -1.19 13.21 3.21
C LYS A 19 -1.79 12.26 2.19
N LEU A 20 -2.19 11.06 2.59
CA LEU A 20 -2.82 10.08 1.70
C LEU A 20 -4.20 10.55 1.23
N VAL A 21 -5.00 11.17 2.11
CA VAL A 21 -6.29 11.78 1.77
C VAL A 21 -6.09 12.93 0.77
N ALA A 22 -5.17 13.85 1.06
CA ALA A 22 -4.89 14.99 0.18
C ALA A 22 -4.39 14.56 -1.21
N ALA A 23 -3.70 13.42 -1.30
CA ALA A 23 -3.26 12.82 -2.57
C ALA A 23 -4.35 11.98 -3.27
N GLY A 24 -5.51 11.77 -2.65
CA GLY A 24 -6.60 10.96 -3.20
C GLY A 24 -6.35 9.45 -3.18
N HIS A 25 -5.36 8.97 -2.41
CA HIS A 25 -5.04 7.54 -2.33
C HIS A 25 -5.98 6.77 -1.39
N ILE A 26 -6.57 7.46 -0.41
CA ILE A 26 -7.52 6.90 0.54
C ILE A 26 -8.74 7.80 0.71
N GLU A 27 -9.86 7.20 1.08
CA GLU A 27 -11.12 7.88 1.39
C GLU A 27 -11.63 7.43 2.76
N GLU A 28 -12.33 8.32 3.46
CA GLU A 28 -12.97 8.01 4.75
C GLU A 28 -14.25 7.21 4.53
N ILE A 29 -14.48 6.19 5.35
CA ILE A 29 -15.67 5.35 5.27
C ILE A 29 -16.28 5.14 6.66
N GLN A 30 -17.61 5.09 6.69
CA GLN A 30 -18.36 4.88 7.95
C GLN A 30 -18.51 3.40 8.28
N PHE A 31 -18.75 2.56 7.28
CA PHE A 31 -19.04 1.14 7.46
C PHE A 31 -18.15 0.29 6.55
N SER A 32 -17.40 -0.63 7.14
CA SER A 32 -16.71 -1.71 6.41
C SER A 32 -16.80 -3.02 7.18
N GLU A 33 -16.98 -4.09 6.43
CA GLU A 33 -16.90 -5.47 6.93
C GLU A 33 -15.44 -5.92 7.07
N TRP A 34 -14.52 -5.27 6.35
CA TRP A 34 -13.09 -5.54 6.41
C TRP A 34 -12.40 -4.49 7.28
N LEU A 35 -11.45 -4.90 8.11
CA LEU A 35 -10.74 -3.95 8.96
C LEU A 35 -9.32 -4.41 9.26
N SER A 36 -8.37 -3.85 8.53
CA SER A 36 -6.94 -4.04 8.79
C SER A 36 -6.44 -3.04 9.82
N ASN A 37 -5.38 -3.38 10.56
CA ASN A 37 -4.81 -2.47 11.55
C ASN A 37 -3.67 -1.66 10.93
N ALA A 38 -3.62 -0.35 11.20
CA ALA A 38 -2.41 0.42 10.99
C ALA A 38 -1.35 0.07 12.04
N VAL A 39 -0.11 -0.09 11.60
CA VAL A 39 1.06 -0.38 12.43
C VAL A 39 2.19 0.60 12.09
N LEU A 40 2.99 0.94 13.09
CA LEU A 40 4.16 1.80 12.92
C LEU A 40 5.43 0.98 12.97
N VAL A 41 6.23 1.08 11.91
CA VAL A 41 7.50 0.39 11.76
C VAL A 41 8.63 1.41 11.81
N PRO A 42 9.68 1.19 12.64
CA PRO A 42 10.83 2.08 12.67
C PRO A 42 11.64 1.94 11.38
N LYS A 43 12.07 3.07 10.81
CA LYS A 43 12.99 3.14 9.66
C LYS A 43 14.40 3.49 10.16
N PRO A 44 15.47 2.98 9.52
CA PRO A 44 16.82 3.49 9.72
C PRO A 44 16.84 5.03 9.61
N GLY A 45 17.47 5.70 10.57
CA GLY A 45 17.45 7.17 10.69
C GLY A 45 16.35 7.74 11.59
N GLY A 46 15.71 6.91 12.44
CA GLY A 46 14.82 7.37 13.51
C GLY A 46 13.42 7.83 13.07
N LYS A 47 13.13 7.76 11.77
CA LYS A 47 11.80 8.03 11.21
C LYS A 47 10.88 6.81 11.40
N TRP A 48 9.57 7.04 11.42
CA TRP A 48 8.57 5.98 11.47
C TRP A 48 7.83 5.90 10.14
N ARG A 49 7.45 4.68 9.73
CA ARG A 49 6.59 4.43 8.58
C ARG A 49 5.28 3.81 9.07
N MET A 50 4.16 4.36 8.62
CA MET A 50 2.86 3.71 8.75
C MET A 50 2.74 2.60 7.71
N CYS A 51 2.44 1.39 8.15
CA CYS A 51 2.12 0.25 7.31
C CYS A 51 0.72 -0.24 7.69
N ILE A 52 0.00 -0.83 6.74
CA ILE A 52 -1.27 -1.50 7.03
C ILE A 52 -1.02 -3.00 7.03
N ASP A 53 -1.53 -3.66 8.06
CA ASP A 53 -1.38 -5.10 8.24
C ASP A 53 -2.44 -5.86 7.42
N PHE A 54 -2.15 -6.12 6.15
CA PHE A 54 -3.02 -6.86 5.22
C PHE A 54 -2.87 -8.39 5.30
N ARG A 55 -2.32 -8.95 6.38
CA ARG A 55 -2.12 -10.41 6.49
C ARG A 55 -3.41 -11.21 6.31
N ASP A 56 -4.52 -10.77 6.88
CA ASP A 56 -5.78 -11.49 6.79
C ASP A 56 -6.45 -11.34 5.40
N PRO A 57 -6.56 -10.13 4.82
CA PRO A 57 -6.95 -9.97 3.42
C PRO A 57 -6.10 -10.78 2.43
N ASN A 58 -4.79 -10.88 2.66
CA ASN A 58 -3.90 -11.65 1.78
C ASN A 58 -4.09 -13.16 1.86
N LYS A 59 -4.57 -13.69 3.00
CA LYS A 59 -4.85 -15.12 3.17
C LYS A 59 -6.10 -15.55 2.38
N VAL A 60 -7.11 -14.69 2.34
CA VAL A 60 -8.38 -14.97 1.65
C VAL A 60 -8.30 -14.68 0.16
N CYS A 61 -7.40 -13.79 -0.26
CA CYS A 61 -7.25 -13.42 -1.66
C CYS A 61 -6.56 -14.55 -2.44
N PRO A 62 -7.18 -15.08 -3.51
CA PRO A 62 -6.52 -16.05 -4.39
C PRO A 62 -5.26 -15.43 -5.00
N LYS A 63 -4.25 -16.26 -5.27
CA LYS A 63 -3.00 -15.77 -5.87
C LYS A 63 -3.23 -15.51 -7.35
N ASP A 64 -2.88 -14.32 -7.80
CA ASP A 64 -2.78 -14.05 -9.23
C ASP A 64 -1.45 -14.59 -9.77
N PHE A 65 -1.51 -15.37 -10.85
CA PHE A 65 -0.36 -15.94 -11.53
C PHE A 65 -0.04 -15.12 -12.78
N TYR A 66 0.25 -13.83 -12.58
CA TYR A 66 0.75 -13.00 -13.66
C TYR A 66 2.11 -13.53 -14.14
N SER A 67 2.15 -13.99 -15.39
CA SER A 67 3.32 -14.62 -15.97
C SER A 67 4.34 -13.55 -16.35
N LEU A 68 5.33 -13.33 -15.49
CA LEU A 68 6.45 -12.46 -15.81
C LEU A 68 7.40 -13.16 -16.82
N PRO A 69 7.94 -12.42 -17.80
CA PRO A 69 8.92 -12.97 -18.73
C PRO A 69 10.17 -13.44 -17.97
N ARG A 70 10.86 -14.45 -18.51
CA ARG A 70 12.10 -14.93 -17.89
C ARG A 70 13.16 -13.84 -17.99
N ILE A 71 13.97 -13.69 -16.95
CA ILE A 71 15.01 -12.65 -16.91
C ILE A 71 15.99 -12.74 -18.09
N GLY A 72 16.32 -13.95 -18.55
CA GLY A 72 17.15 -14.14 -19.75
C GLY A 72 16.55 -13.50 -21.01
N GLN A 73 15.24 -13.64 -21.21
CA GLN A 73 14.56 -13.02 -22.35
C GLN A 73 14.61 -11.49 -22.29
N LEU A 74 14.53 -10.91 -21.09
CA LEU A 74 14.66 -9.46 -20.88
C LEU A 74 16.10 -8.97 -21.11
N VAL A 75 17.10 -9.77 -20.75
CA VAL A 75 18.51 -9.43 -20.99
C VAL A 75 18.83 -9.52 -22.48
N ASP A 76 18.43 -10.61 -23.13
CA ASP A 76 18.65 -10.84 -24.56
C ASP A 76 17.96 -9.75 -25.40
N SER A 77 16.77 -9.29 -25.01
CA SER A 77 16.05 -8.21 -25.72
C SER A 77 16.74 -6.86 -25.63
N THR A 78 17.63 -6.66 -24.65
CA THR A 78 18.44 -5.44 -24.51
C THR A 78 19.83 -5.57 -25.14
N SER A 79 20.17 -6.75 -25.67
CA SER A 79 21.45 -7.00 -26.35
C SER A 79 21.54 -6.15 -27.62
N GLY A 80 22.65 -5.43 -27.78
CA GLY A 80 22.86 -4.52 -28.92
C GLY A 80 22.28 -3.12 -28.74
N CYS A 81 21.62 -2.81 -27.62
CA CYS A 81 21.28 -1.43 -27.28
C CYS A 81 22.55 -0.64 -26.90
N GLU A 82 22.80 0.48 -27.59
CA GLU A 82 23.96 1.35 -27.31
C GLU A 82 23.81 2.14 -25.99
N LEU A 83 22.57 2.32 -25.53
CA LEU A 83 22.23 3.05 -24.30
C LEU A 83 21.05 2.38 -23.58
N LEU A 84 21.18 2.23 -22.27
CA LEU A 84 20.10 1.81 -21.37
C LEU A 84 19.84 2.92 -20.34
N SER A 85 18.57 3.21 -20.10
CA SER A 85 18.13 4.13 -19.03
C SER A 85 17.21 3.40 -18.06
N MET A 86 17.45 3.56 -16.76
CA MET A 86 16.56 3.05 -15.71
C MET A 86 15.65 4.16 -15.19
N MET A 87 14.35 3.86 -15.09
CA MET A 87 13.36 4.70 -14.43
C MET A 87 12.92 4.03 -13.13
N ASP A 88 12.89 4.78 -12.03
CA ASP A 88 12.42 4.30 -10.73
C ASP A 88 10.95 4.67 -10.52
N ALA A 89 10.11 3.64 -10.38
CA ALA A 89 8.70 3.78 -10.02
C ALA A 89 8.48 3.48 -8.52
N SER A 90 9.27 4.08 -7.62
CA SER A 90 9.26 3.80 -6.17
C SER A 90 7.92 4.04 -5.45
N LYS A 91 6.94 4.65 -6.11
CA LYS A 91 5.54 4.77 -5.65
C LYS A 91 4.52 4.30 -6.69
N GLY A 92 4.95 3.44 -7.62
CA GLY A 92 4.14 2.98 -8.75
C GLY A 92 2.81 2.36 -8.32
N TYR A 93 2.77 1.67 -7.18
CA TYR A 93 1.52 1.10 -6.64
C TYR A 93 0.40 2.13 -6.49
N HIS A 94 0.71 3.33 -5.97
CA HIS A 94 -0.27 4.39 -5.78
C HIS A 94 -0.77 5.02 -7.10
N GLN A 95 -0.20 4.66 -8.24
CA GLN A 95 -0.66 5.09 -9.57
C GLN A 95 -1.72 4.14 -10.14
N ILE A 96 -1.84 2.93 -9.60
CA ILE A 96 -2.80 1.93 -10.05
C ILE A 96 -4.09 2.08 -9.23
N MET A 97 -5.21 2.34 -9.89
CA MET A 97 -6.53 2.41 -9.26
C MET A 97 -7.01 1.01 -8.87
N LEU A 98 -7.57 0.88 -7.67
CA LEU A 98 -8.28 -0.33 -7.27
C LEU A 98 -9.66 -0.37 -7.93
N ALA A 99 -10.06 -1.59 -8.32
CA ALA A 99 -11.42 -1.88 -8.74
C ALA A 99 -12.40 -1.43 -7.64
N PRO A 100 -13.49 -0.69 -7.98
CA PRO A 100 -14.42 -0.15 -7.00
C PRO A 100 -14.97 -1.19 -6.00
N GLU A 101 -15.23 -2.41 -6.47
CA GLU A 101 -15.69 -3.54 -5.66
C GLU A 101 -14.68 -4.02 -4.61
N ASP A 102 -13.38 -3.88 -4.88
CA ASP A 102 -12.32 -4.36 -3.99
C ASP A 102 -11.86 -3.31 -2.98
N ARG A 103 -12.13 -2.01 -3.20
CA ARG A 103 -11.71 -0.91 -2.29
C ARG A 103 -12.10 -1.17 -0.83
N LYS A 104 -13.31 -1.67 -0.61
CA LYS A 104 -13.83 -2.00 0.73
C LYS A 104 -13.04 -3.12 1.42
N ARG A 105 -12.40 -4.03 0.69
CA ARG A 105 -11.57 -5.11 1.25
C ARG A 105 -10.23 -4.60 1.76
N VAL A 106 -9.84 -3.41 1.32
CA VAL A 106 -8.57 -2.76 1.62
C VAL A 106 -8.77 -1.61 2.61
N SER A 107 -9.75 -1.76 3.51
CA SER A 107 -10.00 -0.82 4.59
C SER A 107 -9.13 -1.07 5.82
N PHE A 108 -8.82 0.00 6.52
CA PHE A 108 -8.02 -0.01 7.72
C PHE A 108 -8.53 0.99 8.75
N ILE A 109 -8.21 0.71 10.01
CA ILE A 109 -8.57 1.55 11.14
C ILE A 109 -7.34 2.20 11.75
N THR A 110 -7.51 3.48 12.07
CA THR A 110 -6.56 4.27 12.85
C THR A 110 -7.28 4.88 14.05
N TYR A 111 -6.55 5.59 14.91
CA TYR A 111 -7.18 6.39 15.97
C TYR A 111 -7.98 7.57 15.38
N ALA A 112 -7.61 8.07 14.20
CA ALA A 112 -8.21 9.20 13.52
C ALA A 112 -9.55 8.86 12.87
N GLY A 113 -9.74 7.61 12.45
CA GLY A 113 -10.91 7.18 11.70
C GLY A 113 -10.69 5.84 10.99
N THR A 114 -11.68 5.47 10.18
CA THR A 114 -11.65 4.31 9.30
C THR A 114 -11.56 4.79 7.87
N PHE A 115 -10.62 4.23 7.11
CA PHE A 115 -10.35 4.64 5.74
C PHE A 115 -10.25 3.39 4.85
N CYS A 116 -10.50 3.54 3.55
CA CYS A 116 -10.13 2.54 2.56
C CYS A 116 -9.24 3.14 1.48
N TYR A 117 -8.48 2.26 0.82
CA TYR A 117 -7.65 2.65 -0.31
C TYR A 117 -8.46 2.71 -1.60
N VAL A 118 -8.21 3.78 -2.37
CA VAL A 118 -8.72 3.98 -3.73
C VAL A 118 -7.68 3.52 -4.77
N THR A 119 -6.40 3.65 -4.42
CA THR A 119 -5.25 3.20 -5.22
C THR A 119 -4.56 2.03 -4.54
N MET A 120 -3.83 1.19 -5.29
CA MET A 120 -3.19 -0.01 -4.76
C MET A 120 -2.20 0.33 -3.62
N PRO A 121 -2.42 -0.17 -2.39
CA PRO A 121 -1.47 0.04 -1.31
C PRO A 121 -0.36 -1.01 -1.30
N PHE A 122 0.72 -0.64 -0.63
CA PHE A 122 1.78 -1.57 -0.29
C PHE A 122 1.28 -2.68 0.65
N GLY A 123 1.81 -3.89 0.44
CA GLY A 123 1.58 -5.03 1.33
C GLY A 123 0.42 -5.94 0.92
N LEU A 124 -0.28 -5.65 -0.19
CA LEU A 124 -1.19 -6.62 -0.81
C LEU A 124 -0.41 -7.68 -1.58
N LYS A 125 -0.95 -8.89 -1.61
CA LYS A 125 -0.35 -10.07 -2.24
C LYS A 125 -0.23 -9.99 -3.76
N ASN A 126 -1.22 -9.37 -4.43
CA ASN A 126 -1.32 -9.29 -5.88
C ASN A 126 -1.07 -7.85 -6.38
N ALA A 127 -0.26 -7.08 -5.65
CA ALA A 127 0.12 -5.73 -6.02
C ALA A 127 1.23 -5.70 -7.07
#